data_AF-A0A0K2UUJ9-F1
#
_entry.id   AF-A0A0K2UUJ9-F1
#
_cell.length_a   1.000
_cell.length_b   1.000
_cell.length_c   1.000
_cell.angle_alpha   90.00
_cell.angle_beta   90.00
_cell.angle_gamma   90.00
#
_symmetry.space_group_name_H-M   'P 1'
#
loop_
_entity.id
_entity.type
_entity.pdbx_description
1 polymer ?
#
loop_
_entity_poly.entity_id
_entity_poly.type
_entity_poly.pdbx_seq_one_letter_code
_entity_poly.pdbx_strand_id
1 'polypeptide(L)'
;MPSTLWKSQKEDVHGDFKEIKQVQDLDLGSPIAKGGCGVVYNAKFKESSSPSYPFALKMMFNYHAESNAFTIFKTMSNEILPAQIRNLDSNSDEVDYFMDYLHWRRESKIETTELPWHPNIVEMFTVFVDQIPKLPQSMSLYPDALPIRINPTGFGRNMSLFLLMKKYNISLNEFLSEQKATGIPMKTSLILLSQLLEEYSGSKDFPHLVITDFGCSIGTLSIPYQSFDVNKGGNPALMAPEIKEARPG
;
A
#
# COMPACT_ATOMS: atom_id res chain seq x y z
N MET A 1 16.51 -3.98 21.86
CA MET A 1 16.85 -4.81 20.69
C MET A 1 15.92 -6.02 20.64
N PRO A 2 14.91 -6.05 19.76
CA PRO A 2 14.05 -7.22 19.54
C PRO A 2 14.28 -7.89 18.17
N SER A 3 15.54 -7.96 17.70
CA SER A 3 15.85 -8.45 16.34
C SER A 3 15.85 -9.98 16.19
N THR A 4 15.83 -10.74 17.29
CA THR A 4 16.00 -12.21 17.27
C THR A 4 14.70 -12.99 17.32
N LEU A 5 13.65 -12.50 17.99
CA LEU A 5 12.34 -13.16 18.05
C LEU A 5 11.58 -13.09 16.70
N TRP A 6 11.81 -12.03 15.92
CA TRP A 6 11.11 -11.80 14.65
C TRP A 6 11.54 -12.74 13.51
N LYS A 7 12.80 -13.20 13.50
CA LYS A 7 13.28 -14.11 12.44
C LYS A 7 12.50 -15.43 12.40
N SER A 8 11.91 -15.85 13.52
CA SER A 8 11.14 -17.09 13.63
C SER A 8 9.74 -17.01 13.00
N GLN A 9 9.17 -15.81 12.79
CA GLN A 9 7.83 -15.68 12.17
C GLN A 9 7.86 -15.58 10.64
N LYS A 10 9.05 -15.50 10.01
CA LYS A 10 9.20 -15.58 8.55
C LYS A 10 8.97 -16.98 7.98
N GLU A 11 8.89 -18.00 8.82
CA GLU A 11 8.82 -19.40 8.38
C GLU A 11 7.50 -19.76 7.67
N ASP A 12 6.42 -18.98 7.84
CA ASP A 12 5.10 -19.29 7.25
C ASP A 12 4.85 -18.65 5.86
N VAL A 13 5.77 -17.86 5.32
CA VAL A 13 5.62 -17.20 4.01
C VAL A 13 6.69 -17.70 3.04
N HIS A 14 6.42 -18.83 2.39
CA HIS A 14 7.30 -19.41 1.38
C HIS A 14 7.14 -18.70 0.03
N GLY A 15 8.17 -17.97 -0.41
CA GLY A 15 8.25 -17.41 -1.76
C GLY A 15 9.43 -16.46 -1.97
N ASP A 16 10.09 -16.55 -3.12
CA ASP A 16 11.08 -15.56 -3.52
C ASP A 16 10.39 -14.34 -4.15
N PHE A 17 10.04 -13.37 -3.30
CA PHE A 17 9.36 -12.15 -3.73
C PHE A 17 10.19 -11.27 -4.68
N LYS A 18 11.50 -11.53 -4.82
CA LYS A 18 12.35 -10.82 -5.79
C LYS A 18 12.07 -11.24 -7.23
N GLU A 19 11.58 -12.46 -7.43
CA GLU A 19 11.24 -12.99 -8.76
C GLU A 19 9.90 -12.46 -9.28
N ILE A 20 9.05 -11.90 -8.40
CA ILE A 20 7.76 -11.32 -8.79
C ILE A 20 7.96 -9.92 -9.36
N LYS A 21 7.95 -9.81 -10.68
CA LYS A 21 8.18 -8.54 -11.39
C LYS A 21 6.99 -8.13 -12.24
N GLN A 22 6.09 -9.07 -12.53
CA GLN A 22 4.95 -8.85 -13.40
C GLN A 22 3.68 -9.45 -12.80
N VAL A 23 2.53 -8.94 -13.21
CA VAL A 23 1.23 -9.44 -12.75
C VAL A 23 1.04 -10.90 -13.18
N GLN A 24 1.62 -11.31 -14.30
CA GLN A 24 1.53 -12.67 -14.82
C GLN A 24 2.24 -13.74 -13.98
N ASP A 25 3.08 -13.34 -13.02
CA ASP A 25 3.75 -14.21 -12.05
C ASP A 25 2.80 -14.64 -10.92
N LEU A 26 1.62 -14.00 -10.86
CA LEU A 26 0.60 -14.21 -9.85
C LEU A 26 -0.68 -14.80 -10.47
N ASP A 27 -1.40 -15.59 -9.68
CA ASP A 27 -2.79 -15.95 -9.95
C ASP A 27 -3.70 -15.05 -9.10
N LEU A 28 -4.65 -14.39 -9.76
CA LEU A 28 -5.53 -13.39 -9.16
C LEU A 28 -6.95 -13.91 -9.03
N GLY A 29 -7.47 -13.85 -7.81
CA GLY A 29 -8.84 -14.22 -7.48
C GLY A 29 -9.81 -13.05 -7.61
N SER A 30 -10.89 -13.10 -6.83
CA SER A 30 -11.89 -12.03 -6.75
C SER A 30 -11.30 -10.74 -6.14
N PRO A 31 -11.86 -9.56 -6.46
CA PRO A 31 -11.54 -8.32 -5.80
C PRO A 31 -11.95 -8.36 -4.32
N ILE A 32 -11.10 -7.81 -3.47
CA ILE A 32 -11.30 -7.67 -2.02
C ILE A 32 -11.94 -6.32 -1.72
N ALA A 33 -11.39 -5.24 -2.30
CA ALA A 33 -11.83 -3.88 -2.04
C ALA A 33 -11.51 -2.96 -3.22
N LYS A 34 -12.29 -1.88 -3.35
CA LYS A 34 -12.06 -0.81 -4.34
C LYS A 34 -12.16 0.54 -3.65
N GLY A 35 -11.13 1.38 -3.82
CA GLY A 35 -11.08 2.74 -3.30
C GLY A 35 -11.20 3.81 -4.40
N GLY A 36 -10.88 5.05 -4.04
CA GLY A 36 -10.76 6.15 -5.01
C GLY A 36 -9.51 6.04 -5.89
N CYS A 37 -8.41 5.53 -5.32
CA CYS A 37 -7.08 5.53 -5.95
C CYS A 37 -6.63 4.16 -6.47
N GLY A 38 -7.39 3.10 -6.24
CA GLY A 38 -7.00 1.76 -6.67
C GLY A 38 -7.99 0.67 -6.29
N VAL A 39 -7.59 -0.57 -6.56
CA VAL A 39 -8.35 -1.79 -6.31
C VAL A 39 -7.43 -2.86 -5.74
N VAL A 40 -7.95 -3.72 -4.88
CA VAL A 40 -7.21 -4.82 -4.25
C VAL A 40 -7.81 -6.15 -4.66
N TYR A 41 -6.99 -7.08 -5.11
CA TYR A 41 -7.36 -8.43 -5.51
C TYR A 41 -6.78 -9.48 -4.57
N ASN A 42 -7.49 -10.59 -4.42
CA ASN A 42 -6.91 -11.81 -3.89
C ASN A 42 -5.76 -12.27 -4.79
N ALA A 43 -4.61 -12.64 -4.22
CA ALA A 43 -3.44 -13.07 -4.98
C ALA A 43 -2.75 -14.28 -4.34
N LYS A 44 -2.16 -15.12 -5.20
CA LYS A 44 -1.27 -16.22 -4.84
C LYS A 44 -0.19 -16.37 -5.91
N PHE A 45 0.91 -17.04 -5.60
CA PHE A 45 1.87 -17.40 -6.63
C PHE A 45 1.25 -18.37 -7.63
N LYS A 46 1.60 -18.21 -8.90
CA LYS A 46 1.05 -19.03 -9.99
C LYS A 46 1.35 -20.52 -9.84
N GLU A 47 2.50 -20.86 -9.27
CA GLU A 47 2.92 -22.24 -9.01
C GLU A 47 2.29 -22.84 -7.75
N SER A 48 1.53 -22.05 -6.97
CA SER A 48 0.90 -22.52 -5.74
C SER A 48 -0.30 -23.42 -6.03
N SER A 49 -0.22 -24.67 -5.58
CA SER A 49 -1.33 -25.63 -5.59
C SER A 49 -2.41 -25.34 -4.53
N SER A 50 -2.17 -24.38 -3.64
CA SER A 50 -3.13 -24.03 -2.59
C SER A 50 -4.41 -23.41 -3.18
N PRO A 51 -5.60 -23.80 -2.69
CA PRO A 51 -6.84 -23.11 -3.04
C PRO A 51 -6.97 -21.76 -2.34
N SER A 52 -6.15 -21.49 -1.32
CA SER A 52 -6.17 -20.23 -0.58
C SER A 52 -5.38 -19.13 -1.29
N TYR A 53 -5.84 -17.89 -1.14
CA TYR A 53 -5.14 -16.68 -1.57
C TYR A 53 -4.53 -16.00 -0.34
N PRO A 54 -3.24 -16.25 -0.02
CA PRO A 54 -2.61 -15.68 1.17
C PRO A 54 -2.17 -14.22 0.99
N PHE A 55 -2.19 -13.71 -0.25
CA PHE A 55 -1.73 -12.37 -0.58
C PHE A 55 -2.87 -11.49 -1.10
N ALA A 56 -2.61 -10.20 -1.05
CA ALA A 56 -3.45 -9.16 -1.63
C ALA A 56 -2.59 -8.35 -2.61
N LEU A 57 -3.05 -8.19 -3.86
CA LEU A 57 -2.41 -7.35 -4.85
C LEU A 57 -3.21 -6.06 -5.02
N LYS A 58 -2.65 -4.92 -4.59
CA LYS A 58 -3.21 -3.59 -4.85
C LYS A 58 -2.72 -3.10 -6.21
N MET A 59 -3.64 -2.77 -7.11
CA MET A 59 -3.36 -2.04 -8.34
C MET A 59 -3.80 -0.60 -8.17
N MET A 60 -2.90 0.34 -8.41
CA MET A 60 -3.21 1.78 -8.42
C MET A 60 -3.94 2.18 -9.71
N PHE A 61 -4.82 3.17 -9.64
CA PHE A 61 -5.39 3.77 -10.84
C PHE A 61 -4.45 4.84 -11.38
N ASN A 62 -4.06 4.71 -12.64
CA ASN A 62 -3.16 5.66 -13.30
C ASN A 62 -3.89 6.38 -14.45
N TYR A 63 -4.23 7.65 -14.24
CA TYR A 63 -4.84 8.51 -15.25
C TYR A 63 -3.85 9.51 -15.89
N HIS A 64 -2.74 9.79 -15.21
CA HIS A 64 -1.91 10.96 -15.53
C HIS A 64 -0.43 10.62 -15.71
N ALA A 65 0.11 9.65 -14.98
CA ALA A 65 1.52 9.30 -15.07
C ALA A 65 1.82 8.61 -16.41
N GLU A 66 2.92 9.00 -17.04
CA GLU A 66 3.41 8.33 -18.24
C GLU A 66 3.61 6.84 -18.00
N SER A 67 3.40 6.03 -19.05
CA SER A 67 3.54 4.57 -18.97
C SER A 67 5.01 4.16 -19.04
N ASN A 68 5.79 4.65 -18.08
CA ASN A 68 7.16 4.24 -17.79
C ASN A 68 7.32 4.06 -16.26
N ALA A 69 8.21 3.16 -15.86
CA ALA A 69 8.32 2.75 -14.46
C ALA A 69 8.73 3.92 -13.56
N PHE A 70 9.77 4.67 -13.93
CA PHE A 70 10.28 5.81 -13.17
C PHE A 70 9.18 6.84 -12.82
N THR A 71 8.40 7.29 -13.81
CA THR A 71 7.36 8.32 -13.60
C THR A 71 6.26 7.82 -12.68
N ILE A 72 5.87 6.54 -12.81
CA ILE A 72 4.85 5.92 -11.97
C ILE A 72 5.34 5.80 -10.52
N PHE A 73 6.56 5.28 -10.31
CA PHE A 73 7.15 5.18 -8.97
C PHE A 73 7.33 6.55 -8.32
N LYS A 74 7.77 7.55 -9.08
CA LYS A 74 7.89 8.93 -8.60
C LYS A 74 6.53 9.51 -8.20
N THR A 75 5.51 9.34 -9.05
CA THR A 75 4.18 9.92 -8.83
C THR A 75 3.45 9.26 -7.65
N MET A 76 3.67 7.97 -7.44
CA MET A 76 3.00 7.16 -6.41
C MET A 76 3.94 6.78 -5.26
N SER A 77 4.99 7.57 -5.03
CA SER A 77 6.09 7.21 -4.12
C SER A 77 5.67 7.05 -2.66
N ASN A 78 4.56 7.66 -2.25
CA ASN A 78 4.07 7.55 -0.87
C ASN A 78 3.35 6.20 -0.64
N GLU A 79 2.79 5.58 -1.68
CA GLU A 79 2.17 4.26 -1.59
C GLU A 79 3.19 3.15 -1.29
N ILE A 80 4.45 3.36 -1.68
CA ILE A 80 5.51 2.34 -1.58
C ILE A 80 6.41 2.50 -0.35
N LEU A 81 6.11 3.42 0.57
CA LEU A 81 6.96 3.66 1.74
C LEU A 81 7.23 2.39 2.58
N PRO A 82 6.25 1.51 2.84
CA PRO A 82 6.46 0.26 3.58
C PRO A 82 7.04 -0.89 2.75
N ALA A 83 7.28 -0.68 1.45
CA ALA A 83 7.71 -1.75 0.55
C ALA A 83 9.09 -2.29 0.94
N GLN A 84 9.19 -3.60 1.16
CA GLN A 84 10.46 -4.28 1.44
C GLN A 84 11.34 -4.40 0.19
N ILE A 85 10.73 -4.66 -0.97
CA ILE A 85 11.39 -4.80 -2.26
C ILE A 85 10.74 -3.84 -3.24
N ARG A 86 11.57 -3.11 -3.98
CA ARG A 86 11.14 -2.23 -5.09
C ARG A 86 11.73 -2.81 -6.38
N ASN A 87 10.92 -3.59 -7.09
CA ASN A 87 11.31 -4.19 -8.35
C ASN A 87 11.20 -3.12 -9.44
N LEU A 88 12.32 -2.44 -9.66
CA LEU A 88 12.56 -1.58 -10.80
C LEU A 88 13.02 -2.47 -11.97
N ASP A 89 12.54 -2.19 -13.17
CA ASP A 89 13.05 -2.87 -14.36
C ASP A 89 14.57 -2.68 -14.47
N SER A 90 15.27 -3.74 -14.89
CA SER A 90 16.73 -3.81 -14.88
C SER A 90 17.44 -2.87 -15.88
N ASN A 91 16.73 -1.91 -16.47
CA ASN A 91 17.40 -0.88 -17.27
C ASN A 91 18.19 0.01 -16.31
N SER A 92 19.53 -0.07 -16.39
CA SER A 92 20.45 0.59 -15.44
C SER A 92 20.12 2.07 -15.27
N ASP A 93 19.77 2.73 -16.37
CA ASP A 93 19.54 4.17 -16.37
C ASP A 93 18.29 4.53 -15.54
N GLU A 94 17.17 3.81 -15.69
CA GLU A 94 15.94 4.10 -14.93
C GLU A 94 16.10 3.83 -13.43
N VAL A 95 16.87 2.79 -13.08
CA VAL A 95 17.22 2.48 -11.68
C VAL A 95 18.06 3.60 -11.09
N ASP A 96 19.12 4.01 -11.78
CA ASP A 96 20.02 5.06 -11.32
C ASP A 96 19.27 6.38 -11.12
N TYR A 97 18.43 6.79 -12.08
CA TYR A 97 17.59 7.98 -11.95
C TYR A 97 16.61 7.90 -10.78
N PHE A 98 16.00 6.74 -10.54
CA PHE A 98 15.09 6.57 -9.41
C PHE A 98 15.81 6.62 -8.07
N MET A 99 17.00 6.00 -7.99
CA MET A 99 17.84 6.06 -6.80
C MET A 99 18.29 7.49 -6.53
N ASP A 100 18.73 8.23 -7.54
CA ASP A 100 19.07 9.66 -7.43
C ASP A 100 17.88 10.48 -6.93
N TYR A 101 16.67 10.22 -7.44
CA TYR A 101 15.45 10.86 -6.94
C TYR A 101 15.18 10.57 -5.45
N LEU A 102 15.33 9.32 -5.01
CA LEU A 102 15.18 8.96 -3.60
C LEU A 102 16.29 9.58 -2.74
N HIS A 103 17.53 9.60 -3.23
CA HIS A 103 18.64 10.26 -2.54
C HIS A 103 18.34 11.75 -2.36
N TRP A 104 17.90 12.44 -3.42
CA TRP A 104 17.49 13.83 -3.35
C TRP A 104 16.35 14.07 -2.35
N ARG A 105 15.30 13.23 -2.35
CA ARG A 105 14.20 13.33 -1.35
C ARG A 105 14.72 13.24 0.07
N ARG A 106 15.62 12.28 0.33
CA ARG A 106 16.22 12.04 1.64
C ARG A 106 17.11 13.19 2.10
N GLU A 107 17.98 13.68 1.22
CA GLU A 107 18.92 14.78 1.52
C GLU A 107 18.21 16.11 1.74
N SER A 108 17.12 16.35 1.01
CA SER A 108 16.34 17.57 1.15
C SER A 108 15.69 17.70 2.53
N LYS A 109 15.59 16.62 3.32
CA LYS A 109 14.83 16.55 4.60
C LYS A 109 13.35 16.92 4.45
N ILE A 110 12.85 16.98 3.21
CA ILE A 110 11.48 17.35 2.90
C ILE A 110 10.57 16.11 3.02
N GLU A 111 11.07 14.89 2.78
CA GLU A 111 10.25 13.66 2.82
C GLU A 111 11.04 12.39 3.23
N THR A 112 10.48 11.56 4.12
CA THR A 112 10.87 10.15 4.29
C THR A 112 10.71 9.39 2.97
N THR A 113 11.72 8.60 2.66
CA THR A 113 11.79 7.81 1.42
C THR A 113 11.50 6.34 1.64
N GLU A 114 11.58 5.90 2.88
CA GLU A 114 11.40 4.52 3.32
C GLU A 114 10.85 4.53 4.76
N LEU A 115 9.98 3.57 5.05
CA LEU A 115 9.51 3.28 6.39
C LEU A 115 10.16 1.97 6.84
N PRO A 116 10.89 1.93 7.98
CA PRO A 116 11.43 0.68 8.48
C PRO A 116 10.30 -0.31 8.76
N TRP A 117 10.63 -1.60 8.65
CA TRP A 117 9.68 -2.66 8.99
C TRP A 117 9.22 -2.52 10.45
N HIS A 118 7.92 -2.70 10.67
CA HIS A 118 7.30 -2.73 11.98
C HIS A 118 6.09 -3.69 11.96
N PRO A 119 5.83 -4.46 13.02
CA PRO A 119 4.73 -5.43 13.05
C PRO A 119 3.35 -4.80 12.82
N ASN A 120 3.10 -3.61 13.37
CA ASN A 120 1.85 -2.87 13.20
C ASN A 120 1.79 -2.01 11.93
N ILE A 121 2.68 -2.24 10.96
CA ILE A 121 2.63 -1.64 9.63
C ILE A 121 2.36 -2.76 8.62
N VAL A 122 1.58 -2.44 7.58
CA VAL A 122 1.24 -3.40 6.53
C VAL A 122 2.49 -4.09 5.97
N GLU A 123 2.42 -5.42 5.87
CA GLU A 123 3.51 -6.21 5.30
C GLU A 123 3.44 -6.17 3.76
N MET A 124 4.24 -5.29 3.17
CA MET A 124 4.35 -5.09 1.73
C MET A 124 5.62 -5.74 1.20
N PHE A 125 5.47 -6.89 0.53
CA PHE A 125 6.60 -7.73 0.14
C PHE A 125 7.36 -7.15 -1.04
N THR A 126 6.66 -6.77 -2.10
CA THR A 126 7.26 -6.20 -3.30
C THR A 126 6.31 -5.23 -4.00
N VAL A 127 6.89 -4.25 -4.68
CA VAL A 127 6.19 -3.33 -5.58
C VAL A 127 6.85 -3.36 -6.95
N PHE A 128 6.05 -3.30 -7.99
CA PHE A 128 6.51 -3.30 -9.37
C PHE A 128 5.55 -2.50 -10.26
N VAL A 129 6.04 -2.05 -11.40
CA VAL A 129 5.21 -1.41 -12.42
C VAL A 129 5.05 -2.38 -13.57
N ASP A 130 3.82 -2.53 -14.05
CA ASP A 130 3.53 -3.44 -15.16
C ASP A 130 2.36 -2.91 -16.00
N GLN A 131 2.16 -3.51 -17.17
CA GLN A 131 1.01 -3.24 -18.02
C GLN A 131 -0.28 -3.75 -17.37
N ILE A 132 -1.30 -2.89 -17.26
CA ILE A 132 -2.60 -3.24 -16.65
C ILE A 132 -3.25 -4.36 -17.46
N PRO A 133 -3.43 -5.60 -16.96
CA PRO A 133 -4.03 -6.68 -17.72
C PRO A 133 -5.56 -6.65 -17.64
N LYS A 134 -6.24 -7.57 -18.34
CA LYS A 134 -7.69 -7.77 -18.17
C LYS A 134 -7.95 -8.46 -16.83
N LEU A 135 -8.27 -7.68 -15.81
CA LEU A 135 -8.51 -8.17 -14.45
C LEU A 135 -9.97 -8.60 -14.22
N PRO A 136 -10.24 -9.56 -13.32
CA PRO A 136 -11.60 -10.01 -12.99
C PRO A 136 -12.49 -8.85 -12.53
N GLN A 137 -13.73 -8.77 -13.05
CA GLN A 137 -14.72 -7.74 -12.69
C GLN A 137 -14.28 -6.28 -12.91
N SER A 138 -13.18 -6.04 -13.62
CA SER A 138 -12.63 -4.69 -13.82
C SER A 138 -13.57 -3.76 -14.58
N MET A 139 -14.19 -4.25 -15.66
CA MET A 139 -15.15 -3.49 -16.48
C MET A 139 -16.41 -3.05 -15.70
N SER A 140 -16.78 -3.77 -14.64
CA SER A 140 -17.95 -3.40 -13.82
C SER A 140 -17.58 -2.53 -12.62
N LEU A 141 -16.40 -2.72 -12.03
CA LEU A 141 -16.01 -2.05 -10.78
C LEU A 141 -15.30 -0.70 -11.00
N TYR A 142 -14.54 -0.57 -12.07
CA TYR A 142 -13.73 0.63 -12.35
C TYR A 142 -13.48 0.82 -13.85
N PRO A 143 -14.53 0.81 -14.71
CA PRO A 143 -14.37 0.89 -16.17
C PRO A 143 -13.55 2.11 -16.63
N ASP A 144 -13.71 3.24 -15.95
CA ASP A 144 -13.04 4.50 -16.30
C ASP A 144 -11.53 4.46 -16.04
N ALA A 145 -11.08 3.65 -15.08
CA ALA A 145 -9.66 3.51 -14.74
C ALA A 145 -8.90 2.58 -15.70
N LEU A 146 -9.61 1.92 -16.63
CA LEU A 146 -9.01 0.99 -17.57
C LEU A 146 -8.40 1.71 -18.78
N PRO A 147 -7.29 1.19 -19.33
CA PRO A 147 -6.75 1.73 -20.57
C PRO A 147 -7.65 1.46 -21.77
N ILE A 148 -7.56 2.34 -22.76
CA ILE A 148 -8.35 2.31 -24.01
C ILE A 148 -8.28 0.94 -24.71
N ARG A 149 -7.12 0.26 -24.62
CA ARG A 149 -6.91 -1.08 -25.19
C ARG A 149 -7.82 -2.17 -24.58
N ILE A 150 -8.30 -1.96 -23.34
CA ILE A 150 -9.18 -2.88 -22.60
C ILE A 150 -10.61 -2.36 -22.65
N ASN A 151 -10.80 -1.08 -22.35
CA ASN A 151 -12.09 -0.41 -22.40
C ASN A 151 -11.99 0.82 -23.33
N PRO A 152 -12.60 0.82 -24.53
CA PRO A 152 -12.52 1.94 -25.47
C PRO A 152 -12.97 3.30 -24.91
N THR A 153 -13.79 3.32 -23.85
CA THR A 153 -14.25 4.55 -23.18
C THR A 153 -13.48 4.86 -21.89
N GLY A 154 -12.45 4.07 -21.55
CA GLY A 154 -11.66 4.25 -20.35
C GLY A 154 -10.60 5.35 -20.50
N PHE A 155 -10.22 5.95 -19.37
CA PHE A 155 -9.27 7.06 -19.29
C PHE A 155 -7.91 6.64 -18.69
N GLY A 156 -7.75 5.35 -18.37
CA GLY A 156 -6.53 4.82 -17.76
C GLY A 156 -5.34 4.79 -18.72
N ARG A 157 -4.14 4.84 -18.15
CA ARG A 157 -2.88 4.61 -18.85
C ARG A 157 -2.60 3.10 -18.99
N ASN A 158 -1.68 2.74 -19.88
CA ASN A 158 -1.41 1.33 -20.18
C ASN A 158 -0.69 0.60 -19.04
N MET A 159 0.11 1.31 -18.24
CA MET A 159 0.87 0.77 -17.12
C MET A 159 0.46 1.43 -15.80
N SER A 160 0.58 0.67 -14.71
CA SER A 160 0.34 1.18 -13.35
C SER A 160 1.23 0.50 -12.31
N LEU A 161 1.18 1.01 -11.09
CA LEU A 161 1.85 0.46 -9.93
C LEU A 161 1.05 -0.69 -9.31
N PHE A 162 1.75 -1.77 -8.99
CA PHE A 162 1.24 -2.94 -8.30
C PHE A 162 1.99 -3.15 -6.98
N LEU A 163 1.26 -3.47 -5.92
CA LEU A 163 1.80 -3.68 -4.58
C LEU A 163 1.32 -5.03 -4.06
N LEU A 164 2.25 -5.97 -3.89
CA LEU A 164 1.97 -7.30 -3.34
C LEU A 164 2.15 -7.25 -1.82
N MET A 165 1.08 -7.55 -1.09
CA MET A 165 1.01 -7.43 0.36
C MET A 165 0.48 -8.72 0.98
N LYS A 166 0.71 -8.89 2.28
CA LYS A 166 -0.01 -9.87 3.09
C LYS A 166 -1.50 -9.61 3.02
N LYS A 167 -2.31 -10.66 2.85
CA LYS A 167 -3.76 -10.55 2.99
C LYS A 167 -4.14 -10.53 4.46
N TYR A 168 -4.86 -9.50 4.87
CA TYR A 168 -5.47 -9.39 6.19
C TYR A 168 -6.93 -9.83 6.14
N ASN A 169 -7.48 -10.22 7.30
CA ASN A 169 -8.81 -10.82 7.37
C ASN A 169 -9.91 -9.79 7.08
N ILE A 170 -9.93 -8.69 7.82
CA ILE A 170 -10.93 -7.63 7.77
C ILE A 170 -10.31 -6.28 8.19
N SER A 171 -11.00 -5.19 7.88
CA SER A 171 -10.65 -3.86 8.38
C SER A 171 -11.06 -3.67 9.86
N LEU A 172 -10.43 -2.70 10.54
CA LEU A 172 -10.85 -2.33 11.89
C LEU A 172 -12.32 -1.89 11.93
N ASN A 173 -12.82 -1.19 10.91
CA ASN A 173 -14.21 -0.77 10.85
C ASN A 173 -15.19 -1.96 10.81
N GLU A 174 -14.89 -2.97 9.98
CA GLU A 174 -15.69 -4.21 9.91
C GLU A 174 -15.63 -4.96 11.24
N PHE A 175 -14.45 -5.11 11.83
CA PHE A 175 -14.29 -5.73 13.15
C PHE A 175 -15.14 -5.03 14.22
N LEU A 176 -15.07 -3.71 14.32
CA LEU A 176 -15.86 -2.92 15.28
C LEU A 176 -17.37 -3.06 15.01
N SER A 177 -17.77 -3.16 13.75
CA SER A 177 -19.17 -3.31 13.34
C SER A 177 -19.74 -4.68 13.74
N GLU A 178 -18.96 -5.75 13.56
CA GLU A 178 -19.33 -7.12 13.99
C GLU A 178 -19.50 -7.21 15.51
N GLN A 179 -18.68 -6.48 16.28
CA GLN A 179 -18.72 -6.49 17.74
C GLN A 179 -19.77 -5.53 18.33
N LYS A 180 -20.52 -4.80 17.50
CA LYS A 180 -21.47 -3.78 17.98
C LYS A 180 -22.59 -4.36 18.87
N ALA A 181 -23.01 -5.59 18.62
CA ALA A 181 -24.07 -6.25 19.39
C ALA A 181 -23.56 -6.85 20.71
N THR A 182 -22.35 -7.40 20.73
CA THR A 182 -21.76 -8.12 21.87
C THR A 182 -20.89 -7.23 22.76
N GLY A 183 -20.44 -6.09 22.23
CA GLY A 183 -19.43 -5.25 22.85
C GLY A 183 -18.03 -5.83 22.70
N ILE A 184 -17.02 -4.96 22.77
CA ILE A 184 -15.61 -5.37 22.72
C ILE A 184 -15.08 -5.45 24.15
N PRO A 185 -14.45 -6.56 24.55
CA PRO A 185 -13.81 -6.64 25.86
C PRO A 185 -12.80 -5.50 26.06
N MET A 186 -12.74 -4.93 27.27
CA MET A 186 -11.82 -3.84 27.61
C MET A 186 -10.37 -4.19 27.29
N LYS A 187 -9.95 -5.42 27.60
CA LYS A 187 -8.61 -5.92 27.29
C LYS A 187 -8.29 -5.88 25.79
N THR A 188 -9.23 -6.31 24.95
CA THR A 188 -9.07 -6.27 23.49
C THR A 188 -8.99 -4.82 22.99
N SER A 189 -9.81 -3.92 23.54
CA SER A 189 -9.79 -2.50 23.19
C SER A 189 -8.44 -1.84 23.53
N LEU A 190 -7.90 -2.12 24.72
CA LEU A 190 -6.58 -1.61 25.14
C LEU A 190 -5.45 -2.16 24.28
N ILE A 191 -5.51 -3.44 23.90
CA ILE A 191 -4.52 -4.07 23.02
C ILE A 191 -4.58 -3.49 21.60
N LEU A 192 -5.76 -3.17 21.07
CA LEU A 192 -5.88 -2.50 19.77
C LEU A 192 -5.33 -1.07 19.83
N LEU A 193 -5.63 -0.35 20.92
CA LEU A 193 -5.10 1.01 21.14
C LEU A 193 -3.58 1.01 21.31
N SER A 194 -3.02 0.06 22.06
CA SER A 194 -1.56 0.00 22.27
C SER A 194 -0.83 -0.33 20.98
N GLN A 195 -1.36 -1.22 20.14
CA GLN A 195 -0.84 -1.50 18.80
C GLN A 195 -0.86 -0.29 17.86
N LEU A 196 -1.87 0.57 17.97
CA LEU A 196 -1.90 1.82 17.21
C LEU A 196 -0.84 2.82 17.69
N LEU A 197 -0.46 2.74 18.97
CA LEU A 197 0.49 3.67 19.58
C LEU A 197 1.96 3.24 19.44
N GLU A 198 2.28 1.94 19.50
CA GLU A 198 3.57 1.31 19.08
C GLU A 198 3.64 -0.19 19.49
N GLU A 199 2.83 -0.66 20.44
CA GLU A 199 3.06 -1.93 21.13
C GLU A 199 2.53 -3.14 20.35
N TYR A 200 3.44 -4.02 19.91
CA TYR A 200 3.06 -5.33 19.37
C TYR A 200 2.86 -6.36 20.48
N SER A 201 1.62 -6.86 20.61
CA SER A 201 1.29 -7.87 21.62
C SER A 201 1.83 -9.27 21.30
N GLY A 202 2.07 -9.59 20.02
CA GLY A 202 2.57 -10.90 19.56
C GLY A 202 1.67 -12.11 19.85
N SER A 203 0.52 -11.90 20.51
CA SER A 203 -0.40 -12.97 20.91
C SER A 203 -1.38 -13.30 19.79
N LYS A 204 -1.56 -14.59 19.54
CA LYS A 204 -2.59 -15.11 18.61
C LYS A 204 -4.01 -15.05 19.19
N ASP A 205 -4.14 -14.74 20.49
CA ASP A 205 -5.44 -14.67 21.19
C ASP A 205 -6.14 -13.32 20.95
N PHE A 206 -5.44 -12.34 20.38
CA PHE A 206 -5.95 -10.99 20.14
C PHE A 206 -5.79 -10.61 18.66
N PRO A 207 -6.67 -9.75 18.13
CA PRO A 207 -6.51 -9.22 16.79
C PRO A 207 -5.21 -8.43 16.65
N HIS A 208 -4.47 -8.72 15.59
CA HIS A 208 -3.28 -7.97 15.20
C HIS A 208 -3.70 -6.82 14.26
N LEU A 209 -3.52 -5.58 14.73
CA LEU A 209 -3.83 -4.36 14.00
C LEU A 209 -2.60 -3.89 13.24
N VAL A 210 -2.82 -3.49 11.98
CA VAL A 210 -1.79 -2.85 11.16
C VAL A 210 -2.31 -1.55 10.54
N ILE A 211 -1.42 -0.58 10.38
CA ILE A 211 -1.67 0.62 9.57
C ILE A 211 -1.39 0.27 8.10
N THR A 212 -2.31 0.66 7.24
CA THR A 212 -2.24 0.47 5.78
C THR A 212 -2.57 1.79 5.08
N ASP A 213 -2.37 1.82 3.77
CA ASP A 213 -2.66 2.94 2.86
C ASP A 213 -1.85 4.22 3.12
N PHE A 214 -0.64 4.25 2.56
CA PHE A 214 0.33 5.33 2.77
C PHE A 214 0.26 6.42 1.69
N GLY A 215 -0.70 6.38 0.75
CA GLY A 215 -0.79 7.35 -0.34
C GLY A 215 -0.89 8.82 0.11
N CYS A 216 -1.50 9.09 1.26
CA CYS A 216 -1.59 10.43 1.86
C CYS A 216 -0.56 10.67 2.98
N SER A 217 0.36 9.74 3.21
CA SER A 217 1.41 9.91 4.20
C SER A 217 2.33 11.05 3.79
N ILE A 218 2.96 11.64 4.79
CA ILE A 218 3.91 12.70 4.57
C ILE A 218 5.20 12.41 5.31
N GLY A 219 6.30 12.70 4.63
CA GLY A 219 7.60 12.28 5.10
C GLY A 219 8.31 13.27 6.01
N THR A 220 7.66 14.39 6.34
CA THR A 220 8.15 15.41 7.26
C THR A 220 7.03 15.84 8.18
N LEU A 221 7.38 16.24 9.40
CA LEU A 221 6.42 16.79 10.35
C LEU A 221 6.22 18.30 10.20
N SER A 222 6.91 18.94 9.24
CA SER A 222 6.77 20.37 8.96
C SER A 222 6.91 20.64 7.46
N ILE A 223 5.97 21.41 6.93
CA ILE A 223 5.84 21.70 5.49
C ILE A 223 5.50 23.17 5.30
N PRO A 224 6.15 23.86 4.37
CA PRO A 224 5.74 25.21 3.98
C PRO A 224 4.29 25.23 3.47
N TYR A 225 3.43 26.04 4.10
CA TYR A 225 2.04 26.23 3.68
C TYR A 225 1.87 27.59 3.00
N GLN A 226 2.22 27.66 1.72
CA GLN A 226 2.32 28.92 0.96
C GLN A 226 1.02 29.36 0.29
N SER A 227 0.12 28.43 -0.02
CA SER A 227 -1.18 28.73 -0.64
C SER A 227 -2.27 27.76 -0.18
N PHE A 228 -3.52 28.12 -0.41
CA PHE A 228 -4.67 27.25 -0.09
C PHE A 228 -4.73 25.99 -0.97
N ASP A 229 -4.01 25.97 -2.10
CA ASP A 229 -3.94 24.82 -3.01
C ASP A 229 -3.00 23.71 -2.51
N VAL A 230 -2.18 24.00 -1.50
CA VAL A 230 -1.32 22.98 -0.87
C VAL A 230 -2.22 21.95 -0.18
N ASN A 231 -2.07 20.69 -0.60
CA ASN A 231 -2.79 19.58 0.01
C ASN A 231 -2.34 19.38 1.47
N LYS A 232 -3.29 19.55 2.41
CA LYS A 232 -3.07 19.34 3.85
C LYS A 232 -3.03 17.87 4.28
N GLY A 233 -3.23 16.94 3.34
CA GLY A 233 -3.25 15.50 3.56
C GLY A 233 -4.66 14.93 3.70
N GLY A 234 -4.72 13.69 4.19
CA GLY A 234 -5.82 12.72 4.06
C GLY A 234 -7.25 13.18 4.41
N ASN A 235 -7.81 12.65 5.49
CA ASN A 235 -9.25 12.73 5.77
C ASN A 235 -9.64 14.04 6.49
N PRO A 236 -10.42 14.95 5.89
CA PRO A 236 -10.84 16.21 6.53
C PRO A 236 -11.64 16.03 7.82
N ALA A 237 -12.34 14.90 7.98
CA ALA A 237 -13.15 14.63 9.17
C ALA A 237 -12.31 14.26 10.41
N LEU A 238 -11.10 13.73 10.20
CA LEU A 238 -10.16 13.33 11.26
C LEU A 238 -8.89 14.17 11.26
N MET A 239 -8.85 15.23 10.46
CA MET A 239 -7.72 16.14 10.38
C MET A 239 -7.55 16.86 11.71
N ALA A 240 -6.32 16.85 12.23
CA ALA A 240 -6.00 17.50 13.49
C ALA A 240 -6.30 19.01 13.40
N PRO A 241 -6.84 19.62 14.48
CA PRO A 241 -7.30 21.01 14.46
C PRO A 241 -6.19 21.99 14.06
N GLU A 242 -4.95 21.75 14.49
CA GLU A 242 -3.79 22.58 14.14
C GLU A 242 -3.48 22.59 12.63
N ILE A 243 -3.82 21.53 11.91
CA ILE A 243 -3.67 21.45 10.44
C ILE A 243 -4.91 22.03 9.75
N LYS A 244 -6.10 21.64 10.21
CA LYS A 244 -7.38 22.05 9.62
C LYS A 244 -7.53 23.57 9.62
N GLU A 245 -7.23 24.21 10.74
CA GLU A 245 -7.40 25.64 10.95
C GLU A 245 -6.20 26.48 10.48
N ALA A 246 -5.08 25.84 10.08
CA ALA A 246 -3.93 26.55 9.53
C ALA A 246 -4.31 27.39 8.30
N ARG A 247 -3.71 28.57 8.16
CA ARG A 247 -3.86 29.46 7.00
C ARG A 247 -2.50 29.66 6.31
N PRO A 248 -2.47 29.83 4.98
CA PRO A 248 -1.22 30.13 4.30
C PRO A 248 -0.62 31.45 4.78
N GLY A 249 0.70 31.50 4.90
CA GLY A 249 1.44 32.67 5.40
C GLY A 249 2.77 32.31 6.01
#